data_AF-A0A9P1CH12-F1
#
_entry.id   AF-A0A9P1CH12-F1
#
_cell.length_a   1.000
_cell.length_b   1.000
_cell.length_c   1.000
_cell.angle_alpha   90.00
_cell.angle_beta   90.00
_cell.angle_gamma   90.00
#
_symmetry.space_group_name_H-M   'P 1'
#
loop_
_entity.id
_entity.type
_entity.pdbx_description
1 polymer ?
#
loop_
_entity_poly.entity_id
_entity_poly.type
_entity_poly.pdbx_seq_one_letter_code
_entity_poly.pdbx_strand_id
1 'polypeptide(L)'
;MSPRTTMVGPPGAPCELPPEVQECCSRFETFYLAKHTGRKLFWQPQNGFADIKAQMPKTKHELNVTTYQMCILMLFNQQTTWTYQDLAVRTNIPLEELKRHLMSLYVNPKAKILVKLGDSEKKEPEESDQFTVNPQFESKLVRIKVPLVQLKSSETPAAGREGESGAVGSSDVPATVEEDRKHLVEAVVVRVMKSRKTLEHNQLVMEVTRHLTSRFQPSPTLIKQRIEKLIEREYLERSQGDRRVYNYLA
;
A
#
# COMPACT_ATOMS: atom_id res chain seq x y z
N MET A 1 -17.53 -6.98 -14.11
CA MET A 1 -16.38 -6.71 -13.23
C MET A 1 -15.26 -7.68 -13.58
N SER A 2 -14.25 -7.24 -14.33
CA SER A 2 -13.13 -8.09 -14.69
C SER A 2 -12.21 -8.28 -13.47
N PRO A 3 -11.93 -9.51 -13.02
CA PRO A 3 -10.98 -9.73 -11.95
C PRO A 3 -9.58 -9.46 -12.50
N ARG A 4 -8.97 -8.34 -12.10
CA ARG A 4 -7.53 -8.13 -12.29
C ARG A 4 -6.81 -9.19 -11.45
N THR A 5 -6.22 -10.18 -12.11
CA THR A 5 -5.22 -11.05 -11.49
C THR A 5 -3.97 -10.21 -11.24
N THR A 6 -3.82 -9.69 -10.03
CA THR A 6 -2.56 -9.10 -9.57
C THR A 6 -1.57 -10.22 -9.28
N MET A 7 -0.34 -10.09 -9.81
CA MET A 7 0.82 -10.84 -9.32
C MET A 7 0.90 -10.69 -7.80
N VAL A 8 1.37 -11.74 -7.12
CA VAL A 8 1.48 -11.87 -5.66
C VAL A 8 1.72 -10.52 -5.00
N GLY A 9 0.63 -9.89 -4.53
CA GLY A 9 0.71 -8.70 -3.72
C GLY A 9 1.32 -9.08 -2.37
N PRO A 10 1.91 -8.12 -1.62
CA PRO A 10 2.36 -8.39 -0.26
C PRO A 10 1.21 -9.02 0.54
N PRO A 11 1.52 -9.91 1.51
CA PRO A 11 0.50 -10.45 2.41
C PRO A 11 -0.35 -9.29 2.94
N GLY A 12 -1.68 -9.48 2.98
CA GLY A 12 -2.61 -8.45 3.40
C GLY A 12 -2.13 -7.80 4.69
N ALA A 13 -2.21 -6.46 4.77
CA ALA A 13 -1.74 -5.73 5.94
C ALA A 13 -2.37 -6.32 7.22
N PRO A 14 -1.60 -6.45 8.33
CA PRO A 14 -2.12 -7.04 9.54
C PRO A 14 -3.30 -6.20 10.04
N CYS A 15 -4.44 -6.87 10.27
CA CYS A 15 -5.61 -6.28 10.89
C CYS A 15 -6.54 -7.41 11.36
N GLU A 16 -6.83 -7.43 12.64
CA GLU A 16 -7.84 -8.29 13.22
C GLU A 16 -9.22 -7.67 12.95
N LEU A 17 -9.96 -8.26 12.02
CA LEU A 17 -11.31 -7.85 11.68
C LEU A 17 -12.29 -8.26 12.80
N PRO A 18 -13.36 -7.48 13.06
CA PRO A 18 -14.41 -7.87 14.00
C PRO A 18 -15.04 -9.23 13.61
N PRO A 19 -15.50 -10.04 14.60
CA PRO A 19 -16.04 -11.37 14.35
C PRO A 19 -17.16 -11.40 13.30
N GLU A 20 -18.03 -10.40 13.30
CA GLU A 20 -19.15 -10.27 12.37
C GLU A 20 -18.66 -10.10 10.92
N VAL A 21 -17.54 -9.40 10.73
CA VAL A 21 -16.91 -9.18 9.42
C VAL A 21 -16.11 -10.41 9.01
N GLN A 22 -15.40 -11.05 9.93
CA GLN A 22 -14.68 -12.31 9.68
C GLN A 22 -15.63 -13.42 9.21
N GLU A 23 -16.83 -13.51 9.78
CA GLU A 23 -17.86 -14.46 9.33
C GLU A 23 -18.29 -14.17 7.89
N CYS A 24 -18.55 -12.91 7.56
CA CYS A 24 -18.88 -12.49 6.18
C CYS A 24 -17.76 -12.84 5.19
N CYS A 25 -16.51 -12.56 5.56
CA CYS A 25 -15.33 -12.91 4.77
C CYS A 25 -15.23 -14.43 4.54
N SER A 26 -15.42 -15.24 5.58
CA SER A 26 -15.33 -16.71 5.51
C SER A 26 -16.41 -17.31 4.61
N ARG A 27 -17.65 -16.81 4.73
CA ARG A 27 -18.78 -17.22 3.87
C ARG A 27 -18.51 -16.89 2.40
N PHE A 28 -18.00 -15.68 2.13
CA PHE A 28 -17.67 -15.26 0.76
C PHE A 28 -16.50 -16.06 0.19
N GLU A 29 -15.47 -16.32 1.00
CA GLU A 29 -14.30 -17.11 0.58
C GLU A 29 -14.71 -18.53 0.18
N THR A 30 -15.54 -19.18 0.99
CA THR A 30 -16.11 -20.49 0.66
C THR A 30 -16.87 -20.47 -0.67
N PHE A 31 -17.74 -19.48 -0.86
CA PHE A 31 -18.50 -19.29 -2.09
C PHE A 31 -17.59 -19.06 -3.31
N TYR A 32 -16.56 -18.22 -3.18
CA TYR A 32 -15.67 -17.84 -4.26
C TYR A 32 -14.76 -18.99 -4.69
N LEU A 33 -14.15 -19.68 -3.71
CA LEU A 33 -13.23 -20.79 -3.96
C LEU A 33 -13.96 -22.03 -4.51
N ALA A 34 -15.24 -22.22 -4.18
CA ALA A 34 -16.07 -23.25 -4.79
C ALA A 34 -16.26 -23.06 -6.31
N LYS A 35 -16.18 -21.82 -6.81
CA LYS A 35 -16.30 -21.49 -8.25
C LYS A 35 -14.96 -21.30 -8.95
N HIS A 36 -13.89 -21.03 -8.21
CA HIS A 36 -12.59 -20.64 -8.76
C HIS A 36 -11.44 -21.45 -8.15
N THR A 37 -11.32 -22.71 -8.60
CA THR A 37 -10.26 -23.63 -8.18
C THR A 37 -8.87 -23.10 -8.52
N GLY A 38 -7.90 -23.34 -7.63
CA GLY A 38 -6.51 -22.91 -7.80
C GLY A 38 -6.22 -21.45 -7.45
N ARG A 39 -7.20 -20.70 -6.92
CA ARG A 39 -7.02 -19.33 -6.42
C ARG A 39 -6.89 -19.31 -4.90
N LYS A 40 -6.30 -18.23 -4.38
CA LYS A 40 -6.31 -17.87 -2.97
C LYS A 40 -6.83 -16.44 -2.83
N LEU A 41 -7.58 -16.17 -1.78
CA LEU A 41 -8.05 -14.83 -1.46
C LEU A 41 -7.19 -14.22 -0.37
N PHE A 42 -6.92 -12.92 -0.53
CA PHE A 42 -6.27 -12.11 0.47
C PHE A 42 -7.12 -10.86 0.67
N TRP A 43 -7.60 -10.67 1.88
CA TRP A 43 -8.32 -9.46 2.27
C TRP A 43 -7.32 -8.32 2.43
N GLN A 44 -7.67 -7.13 1.94
CA GLN A 44 -6.81 -5.93 1.99
C GLN A 44 -7.55 -4.82 2.74
N PRO A 45 -7.55 -4.84 4.09
CA PRO A 45 -8.33 -3.92 4.92
C PRO A 45 -8.00 -2.44 4.66
N GLN A 46 -6.77 -2.12 4.29
CA GLN A 46 -6.33 -0.75 3.97
C GLN A 46 -7.04 -0.13 2.76
N ASN A 47 -7.68 -0.94 1.90
CA ASN A 47 -8.38 -0.48 0.71
C ASN A 47 -9.91 -0.48 0.89
N GLY A 48 -10.40 -0.85 2.07
CA GLY A 48 -11.82 -1.04 2.34
C GLY A 48 -12.49 0.16 3.03
N PHE A 49 -13.80 0.21 2.87
CA PHE A 49 -14.70 1.12 3.57
C PHE A 49 -15.90 0.32 4.11
N ALA A 50 -16.54 0.85 5.14
CA ALA A 50 -17.73 0.28 5.75
C ALA A 50 -18.71 1.41 6.13
N ASP A 51 -20.00 1.09 6.02
CA ASP A 51 -21.07 1.93 6.56
C ASP A 51 -21.56 1.29 7.87
N ILE A 52 -21.39 2.01 8.98
CA ILE A 52 -21.82 1.54 10.31
C ILE A 52 -22.94 2.42 10.85
N LYS A 53 -23.92 1.80 11.50
CA LYS A 53 -24.96 2.53 12.23
C LYS A 53 -24.47 2.79 13.65
N ALA A 54 -24.27 4.06 13.98
CA ALA A 54 -23.84 4.50 15.30
C ALA A 54 -25.06 4.98 16.12
N GLN A 55 -25.31 4.28 17.23
CA GLN A 55 -26.27 4.71 18.24
C GLN A 55 -25.54 5.60 19.25
N MET A 56 -25.63 6.91 19.07
CA MET A 56 -25.08 7.89 20.02
C MET A 56 -26.12 8.15 21.13
N PRO A 57 -25.72 8.72 22.28
CA PRO A 57 -26.64 8.95 23.40
C PRO A 57 -27.85 9.82 23.04
N LYS A 58 -27.66 10.80 22.15
CA LYS A 58 -28.69 11.78 21.76
C LYS A 58 -29.28 11.54 20.36
N THR A 59 -28.55 10.87 19.49
CA THR A 59 -28.84 10.81 18.05
C THR A 59 -28.43 9.47 17.43
N LYS A 60 -28.96 9.17 16.25
CA LYS A 60 -28.55 8.02 15.44
C LYS A 60 -27.91 8.52 14.15
N HIS A 61 -26.77 7.95 13.78
CA HIS A 61 -26.04 8.32 12.57
C HIS A 61 -25.59 7.09 11.79
N GLU A 62 -25.42 7.26 10.48
CA GLU A 62 -24.74 6.32 9.60
C GLU A 62 -23.35 6.88 9.31
N LEU A 63 -22.31 6.18 9.73
CA LEU A 63 -20.92 6.60 9.54
C LEU A 63 -20.33 5.84 8.35
N ASN A 64 -19.88 6.59 7.35
CA ASN A 64 -19.03 6.06 6.28
C ASN A 64 -17.57 6.19 6.73
N VAL A 65 -16.94 5.05 6.98
CA VAL A 65 -15.61 4.93 7.57
C VAL A 65 -14.74 3.98 6.74
N THR A 66 -13.43 4.11 6.87
CA THR A 66 -12.47 3.09 6.43
C THR A 66 -12.63 1.80 7.24
N THR A 67 -12.15 0.68 6.72
CA THR A 67 -12.15 -0.59 7.47
C THR A 67 -11.38 -0.49 8.79
N TYR A 68 -10.25 0.22 8.84
CA TYR A 68 -9.50 0.42 10.09
C TYR A 68 -10.28 1.24 11.13
N GLN A 69 -10.93 2.33 10.73
CA GLN A 69 -11.82 3.08 11.62
C GLN A 69 -12.97 2.22 12.13
N MET A 70 -13.58 1.37 11.27
CA MET A 70 -14.61 0.42 11.68
C MET A 70 -14.07 -0.56 12.74
N CYS A 71 -12.88 -1.15 12.52
CA CYS A 71 -12.27 -2.07 13.49
C CYS A 71 -12.06 -1.41 14.86
N ILE A 72 -11.57 -0.16 14.87
CA ILE A 72 -11.42 0.64 16.10
C ILE A 72 -12.77 0.87 16.78
N LEU A 73 -13.78 1.34 16.03
CA LEU A 73 -15.08 1.70 16.59
C LEU A 73 -15.84 0.49 17.14
N MET A 74 -15.71 -0.68 16.53
CA MET A 74 -16.37 -1.91 16.98
C MET A 74 -15.87 -2.39 18.36
N LEU A 75 -14.63 -2.07 18.75
CA LEU A 75 -14.12 -2.38 20.09
C LEU A 75 -14.87 -1.63 21.20
N PHE A 76 -15.44 -0.46 20.90
CA PHE A 76 -16.21 0.32 21.87
C PHE A 76 -17.56 -0.29 22.23
N ASN A 77 -18.02 -1.31 21.49
CA ASN A 77 -19.19 -2.11 21.87
C ASN A 77 -18.87 -3.13 22.97
N GLN A 78 -17.60 -3.48 23.17
CA GLN A 78 -17.16 -4.44 24.19
C GLN A 78 -16.80 -3.75 25.51
N GLN A 79 -16.18 -2.58 25.40
CA GLN A 79 -15.77 -1.76 26.55
C GLN A 79 -15.80 -0.28 26.17
N THR A 80 -16.19 0.57 27.10
CA THR A 80 -16.40 2.00 26.84
C THR A 80 -15.12 2.81 26.68
N THR A 81 -14.00 2.33 27.23
CA THR A 81 -12.73 3.06 27.25
C THR A 81 -11.58 2.13 26.95
N TRP A 82 -10.67 2.55 26.07
CA TRP A 82 -9.50 1.79 25.64
C TRP A 82 -8.26 2.66 25.64
N THR A 83 -7.10 2.10 25.99
CA THR A 83 -5.81 2.77 25.78
C THR A 83 -5.37 2.67 24.31
N TYR A 84 -4.49 3.56 23.86
CA TYR A 84 -3.88 3.45 22.53
C TYR A 84 -3.16 2.11 22.34
N GLN A 85 -2.43 1.66 23.37
CA GLN A 85 -1.74 0.37 23.34
C GLN A 85 -2.71 -0.81 23.19
N ASP A 86 -3.82 -0.82 23.92
CA ASP A 86 -4.82 -1.89 23.81
C ASP A 86 -5.46 -1.92 22.42
N LEU A 87 -5.78 -0.73 21.86
CA LEU A 87 -6.30 -0.63 20.49
C LEU A 87 -5.31 -1.20 19.48
N ALA A 88 -4.01 -0.95 19.64
CA ALA A 88 -2.98 -1.49 18.76
C ALA A 88 -2.91 -3.02 18.83
N VAL A 89 -2.90 -3.59 20.03
CA VAL A 89 -2.85 -5.04 20.22
C VAL A 89 -4.11 -5.72 19.71
N ARG A 90 -5.29 -5.16 20.00
CA ARG A 90 -6.60 -5.76 19.65
C ARG A 90 -6.90 -5.69 18.17
N THR A 91 -6.52 -4.60 17.49
CA THR A 91 -6.79 -4.43 16.06
C THR A 91 -5.65 -4.92 15.18
N ASN A 92 -4.44 -5.07 15.72
CA ASN A 92 -3.22 -5.44 15.00
C ASN A 92 -2.94 -4.54 13.78
N ILE A 93 -3.45 -3.30 13.78
CA ILE A 93 -3.23 -2.32 12.71
C ILE A 93 -1.80 -1.75 12.87
N PRO A 94 -1.03 -1.55 11.78
CA PRO A 94 0.29 -0.91 11.87
C PRO A 94 0.22 0.43 12.61
N LEU A 95 1.14 0.70 13.53
CA LEU A 95 1.05 1.85 14.45
C LEU A 95 0.84 3.21 13.77
N GLU A 96 1.51 3.47 12.65
CA GLU A 96 1.32 4.71 11.89
C GLU A 96 -0.07 4.82 11.24
N GLU A 97 -0.61 3.68 10.79
CA GLU A 97 -1.97 3.59 10.28
C GLU A 97 -2.98 3.77 11.43
N LEU A 98 -2.78 3.09 12.56
CA LEU A 98 -3.64 3.20 13.74
C LEU A 98 -3.70 4.65 14.23
N LYS A 99 -2.54 5.30 14.39
CA LYS A 99 -2.42 6.71 14.78
C LYS A 99 -3.26 7.60 13.87
N ARG A 100 -3.06 7.50 12.55
CA ARG A 100 -3.78 8.31 11.55
C ARG A 100 -5.30 8.08 11.62
N HIS A 101 -5.72 6.82 11.68
CA HIS A 101 -7.13 6.44 11.70
C HIS A 101 -7.82 6.80 13.01
N LEU A 102 -7.16 6.61 14.15
CA LEU A 102 -7.69 7.02 15.44
C LEU A 102 -7.81 8.54 15.54
N MET A 103 -6.78 9.30 15.14
CA MET A 103 -6.82 10.77 15.13
C MET A 103 -8.00 11.33 14.34
N SER A 104 -8.36 10.70 13.22
CA SER A 104 -9.52 11.13 12.45
C SER A 104 -10.87 11.00 13.18
N LEU A 105 -10.94 10.15 14.21
CA LEU A 105 -12.13 9.90 15.02
C LEU A 105 -12.27 10.83 16.23
N TYR A 106 -11.18 11.47 16.72
CA TYR A 106 -11.25 12.37 17.89
C TYR A 106 -10.72 13.79 17.65
N VAL A 107 -9.92 14.03 16.61
CA VAL A 107 -9.39 15.37 16.30
C VAL A 107 -10.30 16.15 15.37
N ASN A 108 -10.98 15.48 14.43
CA ASN A 108 -11.80 16.13 13.43
C ASN A 108 -13.12 16.65 14.04
N PRO A 109 -13.38 17.98 14.08
CA PRO A 109 -14.60 18.52 14.70
C PRO A 109 -15.90 18.01 14.09
N LYS A 110 -15.91 17.69 12.79
CA LYS A 110 -17.11 17.19 12.08
C LYS A 110 -17.37 15.70 12.32
N ALA A 111 -16.39 14.98 12.83
CA ALA A 111 -16.44 13.54 13.03
C ALA A 111 -15.80 13.13 14.37
N LYS A 112 -15.96 13.98 15.40
CA LYS A 112 -15.40 13.79 16.74
C LYS A 112 -16.21 12.76 17.53
N ILE A 113 -16.24 11.53 17.01
CA ILE A 113 -16.96 10.38 17.55
C ILE A 113 -16.32 9.90 18.84
N LEU A 114 -15.00 10.02 18.96
CA LEU A 114 -14.23 9.68 20.15
C LEU A 114 -13.69 10.95 20.82
N VAL A 115 -13.36 10.83 22.11
CA VAL A 115 -12.60 11.82 22.89
C VAL A 115 -11.42 11.15 23.57
N LYS A 116 -10.28 11.84 23.59
CA LYS A 116 -9.13 11.49 24.41
C LYS A 116 -9.40 11.95 25.85
N LEU A 117 -9.18 11.07 26.82
CA LEU A 117 -9.33 11.35 28.24
C LEU A 117 -8.04 11.95 28.80
N GLY A 118 -8.18 12.93 29.71
CA GLY A 118 -7.07 13.65 30.33
C GLY A 118 -6.71 14.97 29.62
N ASP A 119 -6.01 15.85 30.35
CA ASP A 119 -5.53 17.14 29.84
C ASP A 119 -4.15 16.96 29.17
N SER A 120 -4.16 16.52 27.92
CA SER A 120 -2.98 16.57 27.06
C SER A 120 -3.24 17.53 25.92
N GLU A 121 -2.50 18.65 25.90
CA GLU A 121 -2.53 19.61 24.77
C GLU A 121 -2.05 18.96 23.45
N LYS A 122 -1.24 17.89 23.55
CA LYS A 122 -0.77 17.14 22.38
C LYS A 122 -1.94 16.40 21.72
N LYS A 123 -2.10 16.68 20.43
CA LYS A 123 -3.09 16.00 19.57
C LYS A 123 -2.70 14.57 19.23
N GLU A 124 -1.41 14.24 19.22
CA GLU A 124 -0.96 12.89 18.91
C GLU A 124 -1.20 11.94 20.10
N PRO A 125 -1.58 10.67 19.83
CA PRO A 125 -1.76 9.68 20.87
C PRO A 125 -0.42 9.08 21.33
N GLU A 126 -0.25 8.96 22.64
CA GLU A 126 0.79 8.22 23.34
C GLU A 126 0.21 6.88 23.86
N GLU A 127 1.05 5.91 24.20
CA GLU A 127 0.61 4.52 24.51
C GLU A 127 -0.42 4.41 25.63
N SER A 128 -0.26 5.21 26.69
CA SER A 128 -1.15 5.24 27.85
C SER A 128 -2.40 6.10 27.66
N ASP A 129 -2.52 6.83 26.55
CA ASP A 129 -3.67 7.69 26.33
C ASP A 129 -4.95 6.86 26.20
N GLN A 130 -5.99 7.29 26.90
CA GLN A 130 -7.28 6.62 26.90
C GLN A 130 -8.27 7.35 26.00
N PHE A 131 -9.11 6.57 25.32
CA PHE A 131 -10.14 7.07 24.41
C PHE A 131 -11.49 6.51 24.82
N THR A 132 -12.55 7.32 24.69
CA THR A 132 -13.94 6.91 24.92
C THR A 132 -14.86 7.52 23.86
N VAL A 133 -16.06 6.97 23.70
CA VAL A 133 -17.08 7.54 22.83
C VAL A 133 -17.50 8.90 23.36
N ASN A 134 -17.59 9.89 22.47
CA ASN A 134 -17.97 11.26 22.81
C ASN A 134 -19.47 11.36 23.13
N PRO A 135 -19.88 11.55 24.40
CA PRO A 135 -21.30 11.63 24.76
C PRO A 135 -21.96 12.94 24.31
N GLN A 136 -21.14 13.96 24.00
CA GLN A 136 -21.59 15.27 23.50
C GLN A 136 -21.49 15.39 21.99
N PHE A 137 -21.26 14.27 21.27
CA PHE A 137 -21.26 14.31 19.82
C PHE A 137 -22.63 14.71 19.29
N GLU A 138 -22.64 15.72 18.43
CA GLU A 138 -23.84 16.21 17.76
C GLU A 138 -23.51 16.54 16.31
N SER A 139 -24.42 16.17 15.41
CA SER A 139 -24.33 16.49 13.99
C SER A 139 -25.73 16.65 13.42
N LYS A 140 -25.89 17.62 12.52
CA LYS A 140 -27.14 17.79 11.75
C LYS A 140 -27.28 16.75 10.64
N LEU A 141 -26.20 16.06 10.29
CA LEU A 141 -26.18 15.10 9.19
C LEU A 141 -26.48 13.70 9.72
N VAL A 142 -27.47 13.01 9.12
CA VAL A 142 -27.74 11.60 9.40
C VAL A 142 -26.58 10.73 8.91
N ARG A 143 -26.06 11.02 7.71
CA ARG A 143 -24.90 10.33 7.11
C ARG A 143 -23.64 11.17 7.26
N ILE A 144 -22.61 10.61 7.87
CA ILE A 144 -21.37 11.29 8.18
C ILE A 144 -20.22 10.50 7.55
N LYS A 145 -19.52 11.13 6.61
CA LYS A 145 -18.27 10.60 6.08
C LYS A 145 -17.12 11.05 6.97
N VAL A 146 -16.35 10.10 7.49
CA VAL A 146 -15.18 10.38 8.34
C VAL A 146 -13.93 10.46 7.46
N PRO A 147 -13.41 11.66 7.14
CA PRO A 147 -12.22 11.77 6.34
C PRO A 147 -10.98 11.42 7.16
N LEU A 148 -9.97 10.83 6.51
CA LEU A 148 -8.67 10.63 7.15
C LEU A 148 -7.98 11.97 7.40
N VAL A 149 -7.33 12.07 8.56
CA VAL A 149 -6.49 13.23 8.87
C VAL A 149 -5.20 13.13 8.09
N GLN A 150 -4.80 14.24 7.47
CA GLN A 150 -3.46 14.38 6.91
C GLN A 150 -2.50 14.67 8.07
N LEU A 151 -1.66 13.68 8.42
CA LEU A 151 -0.52 13.90 9.30
C LEU A 151 0.47 14.79 8.53
N LYS A 152 0.83 15.94 9.09
CA LYS A 152 1.90 16.77 8.55
C LYS A 152 3.22 16.02 8.79
N SER A 153 3.67 15.23 7.83
CA SER A 153 5.08 14.85 7.79
C SER A 153 5.90 16.12 7.59
N SER A 154 6.81 16.42 8.52
CA SER A 154 7.96 17.25 8.17
C SER A 154 8.60 16.59 6.95
N GLU A 155 8.67 17.35 5.85
CA GLU A 155 9.13 16.93 4.51
C GLU A 155 8.08 16.19 3.64
N THR A 156 7.06 16.93 3.19
CA THR A 156 6.75 17.19 1.76
C THR A 156 5.34 17.79 1.62
N PRO A 157 5.13 18.83 0.79
CA PRO A 157 3.82 19.40 0.60
C PRO A 157 2.98 18.54 -0.37
N ALA A 158 1.81 18.13 0.14
CA ALA A 158 0.55 17.82 -0.53
C ALA A 158 0.55 17.42 -2.02
N ALA A 159 0.06 16.21 -2.28
CA ALA A 159 -0.76 15.92 -3.47
C ALA A 159 -1.98 15.09 -3.06
N GLY A 160 -3.16 15.70 -3.19
CA GLY A 160 -4.44 15.03 -3.01
C GLY A 160 -4.59 13.90 -4.03
N ARG A 161 -4.89 12.69 -3.56
CA ARG A 161 -5.39 11.61 -4.40
C ARG A 161 -6.89 11.76 -4.53
N GLU A 162 -7.29 12.61 -5.46
CA GLU A 162 -8.52 12.43 -6.23
C GLU A 162 -8.15 11.80 -7.58
N GLY A 163 -9.09 11.09 -8.19
CA GLY A 163 -8.83 10.13 -9.26
C GLY A 163 -8.36 10.70 -10.60
N GLU A 164 -8.04 9.74 -11.47
CA GLU A 164 -7.91 9.82 -12.93
C GLU A 164 -6.59 10.33 -13.56
N SER A 165 -6.02 9.42 -14.35
CA SER A 165 -5.52 9.64 -15.70
C SER A 165 -4.38 10.65 -15.93
N GLY A 166 -3.17 10.10 -16.09
CA GLY A 166 -2.22 10.57 -17.09
C GLY A 166 -1.38 11.80 -16.74
N ALA A 167 -0.21 11.58 -16.12
CA ALA A 167 1.05 12.21 -16.51
C ALA A 167 2.18 11.64 -15.64
N VAL A 168 3.11 10.92 -16.27
CA VAL A 168 4.37 10.50 -15.65
C VAL A 168 5.29 11.72 -15.66
N GLY A 169 5.38 12.41 -14.53
CA GLY A 169 6.32 13.49 -14.26
C GLY A 169 7.06 13.20 -12.96
N SER A 170 8.34 12.86 -13.10
CA SER A 170 9.39 12.74 -12.06
C SER A 170 9.03 13.16 -10.63
N SER A 171 8.43 12.24 -9.89
CA SER A 171 8.41 12.20 -8.42
C SER A 171 8.79 10.77 -8.03
N ASP A 172 9.62 10.63 -6.99
CA ASP A 172 10.37 9.43 -6.60
C ASP A 172 9.71 8.11 -7.01
N VAL A 173 10.34 7.45 -7.99
CA VAL A 173 9.92 6.15 -8.48
C VAL A 173 10.03 5.16 -7.31
N PRO A 174 8.94 4.47 -6.90
CA PRO A 174 8.98 3.55 -5.77
C PRO A 174 10.12 2.54 -5.92
N ALA A 175 10.81 2.20 -4.82
CA ALA A 175 11.97 1.30 -4.86
C ALA A 175 11.70 -0.04 -5.56
N THR A 176 10.46 -0.55 -5.45
CA THR A 176 10.00 -1.75 -6.16
C THR A 176 9.98 -1.59 -7.68
N VAL A 177 9.59 -0.41 -8.17
CA VAL A 177 9.62 -0.08 -9.61
C VAL A 177 11.06 0.04 -10.11
N GLU A 178 11.97 0.54 -9.28
CA GLU A 178 13.39 0.60 -9.63
C GLU A 178 14.04 -0.79 -9.71
N GLU A 179 13.62 -1.70 -8.82
CA GLU A 179 14.02 -3.11 -8.88
C GLU A 179 13.45 -3.82 -10.12
N ASP A 180 12.17 -3.60 -10.44
CA ASP A 180 11.55 -4.13 -11.66
C ASP A 180 12.25 -3.62 -12.93
N ARG A 181 12.66 -2.35 -12.94
CA ARG A 181 13.45 -1.78 -14.05
C ARG A 181 14.79 -2.47 -14.22
N LYS A 182 15.49 -2.81 -13.13
CA LYS A 182 16.75 -3.58 -13.17
C LYS A 182 16.54 -4.95 -13.82
N HIS A 183 15.51 -5.67 -13.40
CA HIS A 183 15.16 -6.99 -13.96
C HIS A 183 14.77 -6.89 -15.44
N LEU A 184 14.00 -5.87 -15.82
CA LEU A 184 13.63 -5.63 -17.22
C LEU A 184 14.85 -5.35 -18.11
N VAL A 185 15.81 -4.56 -17.62
CA VAL A 185 17.07 -4.32 -18.34
C VAL A 185 17.86 -5.61 -18.52
N GLU A 186 18.03 -6.41 -17.47
CA GLU A 186 18.72 -7.71 -17.54
C GLU A 186 18.05 -8.63 -18.57
N ALA A 187 16.72 -8.74 -18.54
CA ALA A 187 15.97 -9.58 -19.48
C ALA A 187 16.12 -9.14 -20.94
N VAL A 188 16.16 -7.81 -21.20
CA VAL A 188 16.37 -7.28 -22.55
C VAL A 188 17.82 -7.51 -23.02
N VAL A 189 18.81 -7.32 -22.15
CA VAL A 189 20.22 -7.61 -22.45
C VAL A 189 20.38 -9.08 -22.86
N VAL A 190 19.83 -10.01 -22.07
CA VAL A 190 19.87 -11.46 -22.39
C VAL A 190 19.16 -11.75 -23.71
N ARG A 191 18.00 -11.14 -23.97
CA ARG A 191 17.26 -11.34 -25.23
C ARG A 191 18.06 -10.89 -26.45
N VAL A 192 18.68 -9.70 -26.38
CA VAL A 192 19.51 -9.15 -27.47
C VAL A 192 20.73 -10.05 -27.70
N MET A 193 21.47 -10.37 -26.63
CA MET A 193 22.68 -11.20 -26.72
C MET A 193 22.40 -12.63 -27.16
N LYS A 194 21.27 -13.22 -26.77
CA LYS A 194 20.86 -14.55 -27.24
C LYS A 194 20.66 -14.61 -28.75
N SER A 195 20.17 -13.52 -29.36
CA SER A 195 19.95 -13.40 -30.81
C SER A 195 21.24 -13.08 -31.57
N ARG A 196 22.02 -12.10 -31.08
CA ARG A 196 23.24 -11.62 -31.75
C ARG A 196 24.46 -12.49 -31.52
N LYS A 197 24.48 -13.28 -30.44
CA LYS A 197 25.58 -14.12 -29.94
C LYS A 197 26.85 -13.36 -29.53
N THR A 198 27.28 -12.41 -30.34
CA THR A 198 28.41 -11.52 -30.07
C THR A 198 28.02 -10.09 -30.43
N LEU A 199 28.30 -9.12 -29.55
CA LEU A 199 27.95 -7.72 -29.79
C LEU A 199 28.91 -6.76 -29.07
N GLU A 200 29.23 -5.63 -29.71
CA GLU A 200 30.03 -4.57 -29.09
C GLU A 200 29.19 -3.79 -28.05
N HIS A 201 29.83 -3.28 -27.01
CA HIS A 201 29.21 -2.55 -25.92
C HIS A 201 28.29 -1.41 -26.37
N ASN A 202 28.76 -0.54 -27.26
CA ASN A 202 27.96 0.60 -27.72
C ASN A 202 26.71 0.15 -28.49
N GLN A 203 26.85 -0.87 -29.33
CA GLN A 203 25.74 -1.46 -30.08
C GLN A 203 24.72 -2.14 -29.14
N LEU A 204 25.20 -2.85 -28.12
CA LEU A 204 24.35 -3.45 -27.09
C LEU A 204 23.57 -2.40 -26.30
N VAL A 205 24.24 -1.33 -25.86
CA VAL A 205 23.59 -0.22 -25.14
C VAL A 205 22.53 0.44 -26.01
N MET A 206 22.80 0.66 -27.29
CA MET A 206 21.84 1.23 -28.25
C MET A 206 20.62 0.32 -28.46
N GLU A 207 20.83 -0.98 -28.70
CA GLU A 207 19.73 -1.93 -28.90
C GLU A 207 18.85 -2.08 -27.65
N VAL A 208 19.47 -2.18 -26.47
CA VAL A 208 18.76 -2.27 -25.18
C VAL A 208 17.96 -1.00 -24.91
N THR A 209 18.55 0.18 -25.13
CA THR A 209 17.85 1.47 -24.98
C THR A 209 16.64 1.51 -25.92
N ARG A 210 16.82 1.18 -27.20
CA ARG A 210 15.73 1.18 -28.20
C ARG A 210 14.57 0.27 -27.80
N HIS A 211 14.85 -0.90 -27.23
CA HIS A 211 13.81 -1.83 -26.77
C HIS A 211 13.04 -1.30 -25.55
N LEU A 212 13.72 -0.55 -24.68
CA LEU A 212 13.15 -0.06 -23.43
C LEU A 212 12.49 1.32 -23.54
N THR A 213 12.82 2.14 -24.55
CA THR A 213 12.30 3.52 -24.74
C THR A 213 10.77 3.61 -24.65
N SER A 214 10.04 2.58 -25.08
CA SER A 214 8.57 2.54 -24.98
C SER A 214 8.01 2.49 -23.55
N ARG A 215 8.85 2.12 -22.57
CA ARG A 215 8.48 2.00 -21.15
C ARG A 215 9.21 3.03 -20.28
N PHE A 216 10.50 3.22 -20.49
CA PHE A 216 11.33 4.20 -19.81
C PHE A 216 12.65 4.41 -20.55
N GLN A 217 13.37 5.49 -20.24
CA GLN A 217 14.72 5.72 -20.76
C GLN A 217 15.76 5.23 -19.74
N PRO A 218 16.37 4.04 -19.93
CA PRO A 218 17.42 3.56 -19.03
C PRO A 218 18.69 4.42 -19.17
N SER A 219 19.36 4.71 -18.05
CA SER A 219 20.68 5.35 -18.12
C SER A 219 21.74 4.36 -18.61
N PRO A 220 22.73 4.81 -19.40
CA PRO A 220 23.84 3.94 -19.82
C PRO A 220 24.58 3.27 -18.63
N THR A 221 24.67 3.98 -17.51
CA THR A 221 25.26 3.47 -16.26
C THR A 221 24.48 2.27 -15.71
N LEU A 222 23.15 2.33 -15.70
CA LEU A 222 22.30 1.21 -15.27
C LEU A 222 22.51 -0.01 -16.16
N ILE A 223 22.50 0.17 -17.49
CA ILE A 223 22.72 -0.92 -18.45
C ILE A 223 24.09 -1.56 -18.22
N LYS A 224 25.14 -0.76 -18.05
CA LYS A 224 26.49 -1.25 -17.75
C LYS A 224 26.53 -2.09 -16.47
N GLN A 225 25.95 -1.59 -15.38
CA GLN A 225 25.88 -2.33 -14.11
C GLN A 225 25.16 -3.68 -14.27
N ARG A 226 24.09 -3.72 -15.08
CA ARG A 226 23.36 -4.97 -15.36
C ARG A 226 24.16 -5.95 -16.22
N ILE A 227 24.94 -5.47 -17.19
CA ILE A 227 25.85 -6.32 -17.97
C ILE A 227 26.90 -6.98 -17.07
N GLU A 228 27.54 -6.24 -16.16
CA GLU A 228 28.51 -6.84 -15.22
C GLU A 228 27.87 -7.92 -14.36
N LYS A 229 26.64 -7.70 -13.86
CA LYS A 229 25.88 -8.71 -13.11
C LYS A 229 25.56 -9.96 -13.92
N LEU A 230 25.34 -9.82 -15.22
CA LEU A 230 25.13 -10.96 -16.13
C LEU A 230 26.43 -11.70 -16.45
N ILE A 231 27.58 -11.02 -16.42
CA ILE A 231 28.89 -11.67 -16.51
C ILE A 231 29.20 -12.46 -15.24
N GLU A 232 28.97 -11.88 -14.05
CA GLU A 232 29.11 -12.56 -12.76
C GLU A 232 28.27 -13.84 -12.67
N ARG A 233 27.11 -13.86 -13.35
CA ARG A 233 26.20 -15.01 -13.42
C ARG A 233 26.45 -15.92 -14.62
N GLU A 234 27.56 -15.73 -15.35
CA GLU A 234 27.98 -16.56 -16.49
C GLU A 234 26.97 -16.60 -17.66
N TYR A 235 26.11 -15.59 -17.81
CA TYR A 235 25.26 -15.45 -19.00
C TYR A 235 26.01 -14.81 -20.16
N LEU A 236 27.02 -13.99 -19.86
CA LEU A 236 27.85 -13.25 -20.80
C LEU A 236 29.32 -13.38 -20.40
N GLU A 237 30.21 -13.25 -21.37
CA GLU A 237 31.64 -13.04 -21.13
C GLU A 237 32.17 -11.89 -21.98
N ARG A 238 33.36 -11.39 -21.64
CA ARG A 238 34.12 -10.49 -22.51
C ARG A 238 34.97 -11.31 -23.46
N SER A 239 35.03 -10.89 -24.72
CA SER A 239 35.95 -11.49 -25.69
C SER A 239 37.41 -11.35 -25.24
N GLN A 240 38.23 -12.37 -25.49
CA GLN A 240 39.64 -12.40 -25.09
C GLN A 240 40.49 -11.35 -25.82
N GLY A 241 40.11 -10.99 -27.05
CA GLY A 241 40.84 -10.02 -27.89
C GLY A 241 40.39 -8.56 -27.71
N ASP A 242 39.14 -8.33 -27.30
CA ASP A 242 38.60 -6.99 -27.10
C ASP A 242 37.56 -6.97 -25.96
N ARG A 243 37.89 -6.24 -24.89
CA ARG A 243 37.03 -6.10 -23.70
C ARG A 243 35.75 -5.30 -23.96
N ARG A 244 35.62 -4.66 -25.12
CA ARG A 244 34.41 -3.96 -25.59
C ARG A 244 33.40 -4.90 -26.23
N VAL A 245 33.79 -6.12 -26.56
CA VAL A 245 32.93 -7.12 -27.18
C VAL A 245 32.46 -8.12 -26.13
N TYR A 246 31.15 -8.40 -26.12
CA TYR A 246 30.55 -9.41 -25.25
C TYR A 246 30.13 -10.63 -26.07
N ASN A 247 30.28 -11.83 -25.50
CA ASN A 247 29.76 -13.08 -26.04
C ASN A 247 28.66 -13.62 -25.12
N TYR A 248 27.66 -14.29 -25.70
CA TYR A 248 26.60 -14.98 -24.98
C TYR A 248 26.99 -16.44 -24.68
N LEU A 249 26.83 -16.87 -23.43
CA LEU A 249 27.30 -18.17 -22.95
C LEU A 249 26.21 -19.24 -22.76
N ALA A 250 24.93 -18.84 -22.71
CA ALA A 250 23.80 -19.72 -22.38
C ALA A 250 22.96 -20.19 -23.59
#